data_AF-A0A660WEQ5-F1
#
_entry.id   AF-A0A660WEQ5-F1
#
_cell.length_a   1.000
_cell.length_b   1.000
_cell.length_c   1.000
_cell.angle_alpha   90.00
_cell.angle_beta   90.00
_cell.angle_gamma   90.00
#
_symmetry.space_group_name_H-M   'P 1'
#
loop_
_entity.id
_entity.type
_entity.pdbx_description
1 polymer ?
#
loop_
_entity_poly.entity_id
_entity_poly.type
_entity_poly.pdbx_seq_one_letter_code
_entity_poly.pdbx_strand_id
1 'polypeptide(L)'
;MNLQTLTGKQKRQLRGQGQRLEVTLAVGQGGVSENFIGEVSRHLDSRELIKVRLFDERGRARQAAAERIAERTRSICVGVVGKTLLLYRPTEL
;
A
#
# COMPACT_ATOMS: atom_id res chain seq x y z
N MET A 1 -7.17 -16.33 5.05
CA MET A 1 -5.83 -16.31 4.43
C MET A 1 -4.92 -15.53 5.36
N ASN A 2 -3.87 -16.12 5.94
CA ASN A 2 -3.02 -15.39 6.89
C ASN A 2 -2.33 -14.22 6.19
N LEU A 3 -2.57 -12.99 6.66
CA LEU A 3 -1.92 -11.75 6.23
C LEU A 3 -0.38 -11.82 6.29
N GLN A 4 0.18 -12.80 6.99
CA GLN A 4 1.61 -12.88 7.25
C GLN A 4 2.45 -13.50 6.13
N THR A 5 1.88 -14.19 5.13
CA THR A 5 2.76 -14.87 4.15
C THR A 5 2.17 -14.98 2.75
N LEU A 6 2.14 -13.87 2.00
CA LEU A 6 2.07 -13.96 0.54
C LEU A 6 3.34 -14.61 0.00
N THR A 7 3.19 -15.70 -0.75
CA THR A 7 4.29 -16.32 -1.49
C THR A 7 4.89 -15.35 -2.51
N GLY A 8 6.13 -15.60 -2.94
CA GLY A 8 6.77 -14.81 -4.00
C GLY A 8 5.95 -14.77 -5.29
N LYS A 9 5.28 -15.87 -5.64
CA LYS A 9 4.37 -15.97 -6.79
C LYS A 9 3.16 -15.04 -6.63
N GLN A 10 2.51 -15.04 -5.47
CA GLN A 10 1.37 -14.16 -5.19
C GLN A 10 1.77 -12.68 -5.20
N LYS A 11 2.91 -12.32 -4.57
CA LYS A 11 3.43 -10.95 -4.62
C LYS A 11 3.75 -10.51 -6.06
N ARG A 12 4.29 -11.40 -6.89
CA ARG A 12 4.55 -11.09 -8.32
C ARG A 12 3.24 -10.86 -9.08
N GLN A 13 2.22 -11.67 -8.85
CA GLN A 13 0.90 -11.50 -9.48
C GLN A 13 0.26 -10.16 -9.08
N LEU A 14 0.23 -9.84 -7.78
CA LEU A 14 -0.33 -8.58 -7.26
C LEU A 14 0.44 -7.36 -7.79
N ARG A 15 1.77 -7.45 -7.90
CA ARG A 15 2.57 -6.39 -8.55
C ARG A 15 2.19 -6.21 -10.02
N GLY A 16 1.98 -7.30 -10.76
CA GLY A 16 1.52 -7.24 -12.15
C GLY A 16 0.16 -6.57 -12.30
N GLN A 17 -0.79 -6.87 -11.41
CA GLN A 17 -2.09 -6.21 -11.35
C GLN A 17 -1.94 -4.71 -11.01
N GLY A 18 -1.13 -4.39 -9.99
CA GLY A 18 -0.92 -3.02 -9.52
C GLY A 18 -0.20 -2.09 -10.50
N GLN A 19 0.52 -2.61 -11.50
CA GLN A 19 1.14 -1.78 -12.54
C GLN A 19 0.10 -0.96 -13.31
N ARG A 20 -1.07 -1.56 -13.60
CA ARG A 20 -2.16 -0.95 -14.38
C ARG A 20 -3.14 -0.14 -13.52
N LEU A 21 -3.00 -0.19 -12.19
CA LEU A 21 -3.83 0.62 -11.31
C LEU A 21 -3.44 2.09 -11.41
N GLU A 22 -4.47 2.93 -11.50
CA GLU A 22 -4.36 4.36 -11.23
C GLU A 22 -3.97 4.60 -9.78
N VAL A 23 -3.29 5.71 -9.52
CA VAL A 23 -2.99 6.13 -8.16
C VAL A 23 -4.30 6.60 -7.51
N THR A 24 -4.75 5.91 -6.48
CA THR A 24 -6.01 6.23 -5.80
C THR A 24 -5.82 7.24 -4.67
N LEU A 25 -4.63 7.29 -4.09
CA LEU A 25 -4.31 8.17 -2.95
C LEU A 25 -2.87 8.68 -3.06
N ALA A 26 -2.62 9.86 -2.52
CA ALA A 26 -1.27 10.41 -2.42
C ALA A 26 -1.02 11.08 -1.07
N VAL A 27 0.16 10.84 -0.51
CA VAL A 27 0.62 11.51 0.71
C VAL A 27 0.90 12.98 0.39
N GLY A 28 0.15 13.88 1.02
CA GLY A 28 0.36 15.32 0.95
C GLY A 28 1.40 15.83 1.96
N GLN A 29 1.49 17.15 2.11
CA GLN A 29 2.48 17.81 2.98
C GLN A 29 2.39 17.41 4.47
N GLY A 30 1.23 16.95 4.94
CA GLY A 30 1.05 16.45 6.31
C GLY A 30 1.65 15.05 6.56
N GLY A 31 2.27 14.43 5.54
CA GLY A 31 2.84 13.10 5.64
C GLY A 31 1.79 12.01 5.89
N VAL A 32 2.25 10.87 6.41
CA VAL A 32 1.38 9.73 6.75
C VAL A 32 0.62 10.01 8.05
N SER A 33 -0.41 10.85 8.00
CA SER A 33 -1.25 11.21 9.15
C SER A 33 -2.28 10.13 9.49
N GLU A 34 -2.93 10.24 10.65
CA GLU A 34 -4.05 9.38 11.05
C GLU A 34 -5.21 9.42 10.04
N ASN A 35 -5.55 10.63 9.55
CA ASN A 35 -6.58 10.81 8.53
C ASN A 35 -6.21 10.06 7.23
N PHE A 36 -4.95 10.16 6.82
CA PHE A 36 -4.46 9.45 5.65
C PHE A 36 -4.52 7.94 5.82
N ILE A 37 -4.10 7.42 6.98
CA ILE A 37 -4.24 5.99 7.31
C ILE A 37 -5.71 5.54 7.23
N GLY A 38 -6.65 6.34 7.75
CA GLY A 38 -8.08 6.07 7.65
C GLY A 38 -8.58 6.00 6.21
N GLU A 39 -8.14 6.92 5.35
CA GLU A 39 -8.47 6.91 3.91
C GLU A 39 -7.91 5.67 3.19
N VAL A 40 -6.65 5.33 3.44
CA VAL A 40 -6.00 4.13 2.89
C VAL A 40 -6.78 2.88 3.31
N SER A 41 -7.18 2.78 4.59
CA SER A 41 -8.00 1.66 5.06
C SER A 41 -9.33 1.56 4.32
N ARG A 42 -10.09 2.66 4.18
CA ARG A 42 -11.37 2.63 3.45
C ARG A 42 -11.22 2.20 1.98
N HIS A 43 -10.12 2.61 1.35
CA HIS A 43 -9.83 2.20 -0.03
C HIS A 43 -9.50 0.72 -0.14
N LEU A 44 -8.77 0.18 0.85
CA LEU A 44 -8.47 -1.25 0.93
C LEU A 44 -9.75 -2.08 1.13
N ASP A 45 -10.70 -1.62 1.95
CA ASP A 45 -11.98 -2.31 2.14
C ASP A 45 -12.78 -2.44 0.84
N SER A 46 -12.62 -1.47 -0.08
CA SER A 46 -13.38 -1.43 -1.34
C SER A 46 -12.70 -2.17 -2.50
N ARG A 47 -11.37 -2.35 -2.46
CA ARG A 47 -10.60 -2.77 -3.65
C ARG A 47 -9.55 -3.84 -3.41
N GLU A 48 -9.32 -4.24 -2.16
CA GLU A 48 -8.27 -5.14 -1.66
C GLU A 48 -6.82 -4.76 -2.03
N LEU A 49 -6.55 -4.36 -3.28
CA LEU A 49 -5.28 -3.90 -3.82
C LEU A 49 -5.41 -2.43 -4.24
N ILE A 50 -4.53 -1.57 -3.71
CA ILE A 50 -4.52 -0.14 -4.03
C ILE A 50 -3.11 0.36 -4.33
N LYS A 51 -3.02 1.49 -5.04
CA LYS A 51 -1.77 2.15 -5.40
C LYS A 51 -1.73 3.55 -4.80
N VAL A 52 -0.71 3.78 -3.97
CA VAL A 52 -0.56 5.02 -3.21
C VAL A 52 0.73 5.73 -3.62
N ARG A 53 0.70 7.06 -3.78
CA ARG A 53 1.88 7.87 -4.11
C ARG A 53 2.50 8.50 -2.84
N LEU A 54 3.82 8.49 -2.77
CA LEU A 54 4.68 9.06 -1.72
C LEU A 54 5.53 10.18 -2.35
N PHE A 55 5.11 11.44 -2.23
CA PHE A 55 5.72 12.55 -2.98
C PHE A 55 7.11 12.94 -2.46
N ASP A 56 7.28 12.97 -1.13
CA ASP A 56 8.43 13.61 -0.48
C ASP A 56 9.45 12.59 0.04
N GLU A 57 9.07 11.32 0.18
CA GLU A 57 9.94 10.29 0.72
C GLU A 57 10.88 9.68 -0.33
N ARG A 58 12.15 9.49 0.05
CA ARG A 58 13.19 8.89 -0.80
C ARG A 58 13.98 7.82 -0.05
N GLY A 59 14.51 6.84 -0.79
CA GLY A 59 15.35 5.78 -0.23
C GLY A 59 14.72 5.11 0.99
N ARG A 60 15.46 5.09 2.11
CA ARG A 60 15.01 4.48 3.38
C ARG A 60 13.74 5.10 3.96
N ALA A 61 13.54 6.42 3.82
CA ALA A 61 12.34 7.08 4.34
C ALA A 61 11.07 6.58 3.63
N ARG A 62 11.15 6.30 2.33
CA ARG A 62 10.03 5.75 1.55
C ARG A 62 9.67 4.35 1.99
N GLN A 63 10.69 3.52 2.23
CA GLN A 63 10.49 2.16 2.71
C GLN A 63 9.85 2.16 4.10
N ALA A 64 10.36 3.00 5.02
CA ALA A 64 9.78 3.16 6.35
C ALA A 64 8.33 3.67 6.32
N ALA A 65 8.02 4.62 5.43
CA ALA A 65 6.65 5.09 5.24
C ALA A 65 5.73 3.97 4.71
N ALA A 66 6.19 3.18 3.74
CA ALA A 66 5.42 2.05 3.22
C ALA A 66 5.16 0.98 4.29
N GLU A 67 6.17 0.65 5.09
CA GLU A 67 6.05 -0.28 6.24
C GLU A 67 5.07 0.25 7.28
N ARG A 68 5.20 1.52 7.67
CA ARG A 68 4.28 2.18 8.60
C ARG A 68 2.84 2.14 8.10
N ILE A 69 2.59 2.48 6.83
CA ILE A 69 1.23 2.45 6.27
C ILE A 69 0.69 1.02 6.28
N ALA A 70 1.50 0.03 5.87
CA ALA A 70 1.10 -1.36 5.83
C ALA A 70 0.73 -1.88 7.23
N GLU A 71 1.58 -1.64 8.23
CA GLU A 71 1.33 -2.01 9.62
C GLU A 71 0.04 -1.36 10.16
N ARG A 72 -0.08 -0.03 10.02
CA ARG A 72 -1.19 0.75 10.54
C ARG A 72 -2.53 0.41 9.89
N THR A 73 -2.50 -0.07 8.64
CA THR A 73 -3.70 -0.54 7.92
C THR A 73 -3.86 -2.06 7.95
N ARG A 74 -3.02 -2.80 8.67
CA ARG A 74 -3.05 -4.28 8.69
C ARG A 74 -3.07 -4.87 7.28
N SER A 75 -2.27 -4.28 6.39
CA SER A 75 -2.13 -4.67 5.00
C SER A 75 -0.70 -5.09 4.71
N ILE A 76 -0.47 -5.57 3.49
CA ILE A 76 0.82 -6.06 3.02
C ILE A 76 1.33 -5.12 1.94
N CYS A 77 2.50 -4.53 2.15
CA CYS A 77 3.23 -3.86 1.08
C CYS A 77 3.76 -4.91 0.09
N VAL A 78 3.15 -4.99 -1.09
CA VAL A 78 3.56 -5.97 -2.12
C VAL A 78 4.67 -5.44 -3.02
N GLY A 79 4.93 -4.13 -2.97
CA GLY A 79 6.10 -3.52 -3.59
C GLY A 79 6.03 -1.99 -3.63
N VAL A 80 7.21 -1.39 -3.78
CA VAL A 80 7.40 0.04 -4.05
C VAL A 80 7.96 0.17 -5.46
N VAL A 81 7.33 0.99 -6.30
CA VAL A 81 7.73 1.26 -7.68
C VAL A 81 7.83 2.76 -7.88
N GLY A 82 9.04 3.27 -8.06
CA GLY A 82 9.30 4.71 -8.14
C GLY A 82 8.76 5.42 -6.89
N LYS A 83 7.89 6.41 -7.08
CA LYS A 83 7.21 7.16 -6.00
C LYS A 83 5.88 6.54 -5.55
N THR A 84 5.59 5.31 -5.93
CA THR A 84 4.32 4.65 -5.58
C THR A 84 4.56 3.37 -4.79
N LEU A 85 3.61 2.99 -3.96
CA LEU A 85 3.58 1.71 -3.29
C LEU A 85 2.25 1.00 -3.57
N LEU A 86 2.28 -0.33 -3.51
CA LEU A 86 1.12 -1.19 -3.65
C LEU A 86 0.83 -1.85 -2.30
N LEU A 87 -0.40 -1.68 -1.82
CA LEU A 87 -0.89 -2.30 -0.59
C LEU A 87 -1.96 -3.31 -0.93
N TYR A 88 -1.89 -4.47 -0.29
CA TYR A 88 -2.90 -5.51 -0.38
C TYR A 88 -3.45 -5.87 0.99
N ARG A 89 -4.77 -5.89 1.13
CA ARG A 89 -5.48 -6.44 2.28
C ARG A 89 -6.64 -7.29 1.76
N PRO A 90 -6.62 -8.62 1.95
CA PRO A 90 -7.78 -9.45 1.62
C PRO A 90 -8.97 -8.98 2.46
N THR A 91 -10.13 -8.84 1.83
CA THR A 91 -11.38 -8.65 2.55
C THR A 91 -11.77 -10.01 3.12
N GLU A 92 -11.86 -10.11 4.44
CA GLU A 92 -12.57 -11.23 5.06
C GLU A 92 -14.06 -10.97 4.82
N LEU A 93 -14.63 -11.71 3.85
CA LEU A 93 -16.08 -11.79 3.66
C LEU A 93 -16.72 -12.52 4.83
#